data_AF-A0A147ENC7-F1
#
_entry.id   AF-A0A147ENC7-F1
#
_cell.length_a   1.000
_cell.length_b   1.000
_cell.length_c   1.000
_cell.angle_alpha   90.00
_cell.angle_beta   90.00
_cell.angle_gamma   90.00
#
_symmetry.space_group_name_H-M   'P 1'
#
loop_
_entity.id
_entity.type
_entity.pdbx_description
1 polymer ?
#
loop_
_entity_poly.entity_id
_entity_poly.type
_entity_poly.pdbx_seq_one_letter_code
_entity_poly.pdbx_strand_id
1 'polypeptide(L)'
;MEAIIAEATAWADADIDASTRAEARALIERASAGDADAVSELRSAFGGRLAFGTAGLRGRLGAGPKRMNRVVVSQTSAGFAAFLWEEAKQRGAADAPSVVIGYDGRIGSAVFARDTAEVMSGAGVSTYLLPEAGPTPLTAFAVRHLDVSAGVMITASHNPPRDNGYKVYLGDADAGSQIAPPTDAAIAAHIDRAAADPVAELPRGHGYSVLGSGVADAYVAETSAAVLAGLPQRPDAPGVALGSDTDLRVVYTAMHGVGAELAQRVFLSSGLPRVTPVREQLLPDGRFPTVDFPNPEEPGALDLAYRTARAASADLIVAHDPDADRLALAAPHPAEASGYRRLTGNELGLLLGWRAAERAVAEAQQREVAVRGALACTIVSSPALRAVAAAYGLDYAETLSGFKWVSRVPELVFGFEEALGYLIHPAVVRDKDGISASADAIAMVRELAAEGRTIWDRLDEASERFGHFASGQVTLRLPSMAAASALAARVRRDPPVELGGARVADARDLLVPGAAEVPADVLRYGLADGSRVMIRPSGTEPKLKVYLDTFSDVGAAPERRAAAEGALGDLERSVRSYLEGLQAEAASA
;
A
#
# COMPACT_ATOMS: atom_id res chain seq x y z
N MET A 1 13.08 -2.79 -36.45
CA MET A 1 13.53 -1.47 -35.97
C MET A 1 12.79 -0.37 -36.72
N GLU A 2 12.80 -0.41 -38.05
CA GLU A 2 12.02 0.52 -38.91
C GLU A 2 10.55 0.69 -38.45
N ALA A 3 9.84 -0.41 -38.17
CA ALA A 3 8.46 -0.33 -37.66
C ALA A 3 8.33 0.44 -36.33
N ILE A 4 9.26 0.24 -35.40
CA ILE A 4 9.26 0.93 -34.10
C ILE A 4 9.61 2.42 -34.28
N ILE A 5 10.53 2.74 -35.19
CA ILE A 5 10.86 4.13 -35.52
C ILE A 5 9.65 4.84 -36.17
N ALA A 6 8.93 4.16 -37.06
CA ALA A 6 7.71 4.70 -37.66
C ALA A 6 6.63 4.96 -36.61
N GLU A 7 6.40 4.00 -35.70
CA GLU A 7 5.48 4.16 -34.56
C GLU A 7 5.90 5.31 -33.65
N ALA A 8 7.17 5.38 -33.28
CA ALA A 8 7.71 6.46 -32.44
C ALA A 8 7.60 7.84 -33.11
N THR A 9 7.78 7.90 -34.42
CA THR A 9 7.61 9.14 -35.20
C THR A 9 6.15 9.59 -35.20
N ALA A 10 5.23 8.68 -35.51
CA ALA A 10 3.79 8.97 -35.47
C ALA A 10 3.34 9.42 -34.06
N TRP A 11 3.84 8.75 -33.02
CA TRP A 11 3.60 9.16 -31.64
C TRP A 11 4.15 10.56 -31.34
N ALA A 12 5.39 10.86 -31.75
CA ALA A 12 6.00 12.17 -31.54
C ALA A 12 5.30 13.30 -32.31
N ASP A 13 4.64 12.99 -33.44
CA ASP A 13 3.82 13.95 -34.18
C ASP A 13 2.48 14.20 -33.49
N ALA A 14 1.91 13.18 -32.82
CA ALA A 14 0.66 13.26 -32.08
C ALA A 14 0.80 13.70 -30.60
N ASP A 15 2.01 13.70 -30.05
CA ASP A 15 2.25 14.03 -28.65
C ASP A 15 2.00 15.52 -28.35
N ILE A 16 1.06 15.74 -27.43
CA ILE A 16 0.64 17.06 -26.93
C ILE A 16 1.64 17.67 -25.95
N ASP A 17 2.56 16.88 -25.40
CA ASP A 17 3.60 17.34 -24.50
C ASP A 17 4.90 17.64 -25.26
N ALA A 18 5.36 18.89 -25.19
CA ALA A 18 6.56 19.31 -25.91
C ALA A 18 7.83 18.61 -25.42
N SER A 19 7.90 18.23 -24.12
CA SER A 19 9.07 17.60 -23.53
C SER A 19 9.18 16.14 -23.98
N THR A 20 8.10 15.36 -23.85
CA THR A 20 8.16 13.95 -24.27
C THR A 20 8.20 13.80 -25.78
N ARG A 21 7.67 14.77 -26.54
CA ARG A 21 7.88 14.85 -27.99
C ARG A 21 9.34 15.05 -28.35
N ALA A 22 10.02 15.99 -27.68
CA ALA A 22 11.45 16.23 -27.91
C ALA A 22 12.29 15.01 -27.52
N GLU A 23 11.96 14.35 -26.39
CA GLU A 23 12.58 13.10 -25.95
C GLU A 23 12.43 11.99 -27.00
N ALA A 24 11.22 11.78 -27.54
CA ALA A 24 10.97 10.81 -28.60
C ALA A 24 11.81 11.08 -29.85
N ARG A 25 11.83 12.34 -30.32
CA ARG A 25 12.63 12.73 -31.51
C ARG A 25 14.12 12.51 -31.30
N ALA A 26 14.65 12.84 -30.13
CA ALA A 26 16.05 12.61 -29.79
C ALA A 26 16.39 11.10 -29.72
N LEU A 27 15.49 10.28 -29.18
CA LEU A 27 15.65 8.82 -29.16
C LEU A 27 15.64 8.23 -30.57
N ILE A 28 14.74 8.70 -31.44
CA ILE A 28 14.67 8.27 -32.84
C ILE A 28 15.96 8.62 -33.59
N GLU A 29 16.46 9.85 -33.44
CA GLU A 29 17.69 10.32 -34.09
C GLU A 29 18.89 9.46 -33.67
N ARG A 30 19.09 9.27 -32.36
CA ARG A 30 20.18 8.44 -31.82
C ARG A 30 20.06 6.98 -32.25
N ALA A 31 18.87 6.40 -32.19
CA ALA A 31 18.64 5.02 -32.61
C ALA A 31 18.91 4.83 -34.11
N SER A 32 18.53 5.82 -34.94
CA SER A 32 18.81 5.84 -36.38
C SER A 32 20.31 5.97 -36.68
N ALA A 33 21.07 6.62 -35.80
CA ALA A 33 22.52 6.71 -35.85
C ALA A 33 23.26 5.46 -35.31
N GLY A 34 22.53 4.42 -34.86
CA GLY A 34 23.11 3.16 -34.40
C GLY A 34 23.47 3.11 -32.91
N ASP A 35 22.98 4.05 -32.10
CA ASP A 35 23.17 4.03 -30.64
C ASP A 35 22.41 2.87 -29.99
N ALA A 36 23.14 1.93 -29.39
CA ALA A 36 22.59 0.70 -28.82
C ALA A 36 21.64 0.96 -27.62
N ASP A 37 21.94 1.96 -26.79
CA ASP A 37 21.11 2.30 -25.64
C ASP A 37 19.81 2.96 -26.10
N ALA A 38 19.88 3.84 -27.10
CA ALA A 38 18.70 4.45 -27.70
C ALA A 38 17.81 3.38 -28.37
N VAL A 39 18.41 2.41 -29.06
CA VAL A 39 17.70 1.26 -29.65
C VAL A 39 16.98 0.43 -28.58
N SER A 40 17.64 0.18 -27.45
CA SER A 40 17.05 -0.56 -26.32
C SER A 40 15.89 0.22 -25.69
N GLU A 41 16.08 1.51 -25.43
CA GLU A 41 15.04 2.37 -24.85
C GLU A 41 13.84 2.53 -25.78
N LEU A 42 14.05 2.69 -27.09
CA LEU A 42 12.97 2.78 -28.07
C LEU A 42 12.13 1.49 -28.07
N ARG A 43 12.77 0.30 -28.06
CA ARG A 43 12.07 -0.98 -27.92
C ARG A 43 11.31 -1.09 -26.59
N SER A 44 11.88 -0.55 -25.51
CA SER A 44 11.26 -0.55 -24.18
C SER A 44 10.05 0.38 -24.11
N ALA A 45 10.11 1.55 -24.73
CA ALA A 45 9.07 2.58 -24.70
C ALA A 45 7.91 2.33 -25.68
N PHE A 46 8.20 1.72 -26.83
CA PHE A 46 7.26 1.50 -27.94
C PHE A 46 6.95 0.01 -28.19
N GLY A 47 7.44 -0.90 -27.35
CA GLY A 47 7.14 -2.35 -27.44
C GLY A 47 5.75 -2.72 -26.91
N GLY A 48 4.72 -1.95 -27.26
CA GLY A 48 3.35 -2.06 -26.75
C GLY A 48 2.98 -0.93 -25.78
N ARG A 49 1.83 -1.07 -25.11
CA ARG A 49 1.27 -0.05 -24.20
C ARG A 49 1.54 -0.40 -22.73
N LEU A 50 1.59 0.64 -21.89
CA LEU A 50 1.56 0.48 -20.44
C LEU A 50 0.27 -0.21 -20.02
N ALA A 51 0.37 -1.40 -19.43
CA ALA A 51 -0.80 -2.19 -19.06
C ALA A 51 -1.55 -1.56 -17.88
N PHE A 52 -2.88 -1.49 -17.97
CA PHE A 52 -3.75 -1.15 -16.85
C PHE A 52 -3.78 -2.32 -15.87
N GLY A 53 -3.06 -2.16 -14.74
CA GLY A 53 -2.94 -3.17 -13.71
C GLY A 53 -4.14 -3.17 -12.77
N THR A 54 -4.09 -4.05 -11.76
CA THR A 54 -5.25 -4.31 -10.90
C THR A 54 -5.62 -3.20 -9.92
N ALA A 55 -4.90 -2.08 -9.94
CA ALA A 55 -5.21 -0.86 -9.19
C ALA A 55 -5.00 0.40 -10.04
N GLY A 56 -4.85 0.23 -11.37
CA GLY A 56 -4.58 1.30 -12.33
C GLY A 56 -3.20 1.22 -13.00
N LEU A 57 -2.71 2.36 -13.50
CA LEU A 57 -1.42 2.46 -14.20
C LEU A 57 -0.27 2.78 -13.25
N ARG A 58 0.90 2.24 -13.57
CA ARG A 58 2.15 2.63 -12.94
C ARG A 58 3.31 2.42 -13.91
N GLY A 59 4.17 3.42 -14.03
CA GLY A 59 5.34 3.30 -14.87
C GLY A 59 6.26 4.52 -14.81
N ARG A 60 7.44 4.35 -15.40
CA ARG A 60 8.43 5.42 -15.55
C ARG A 60 7.87 6.53 -16.44
N LEU A 61 8.13 7.79 -16.06
CA LEU A 61 7.91 8.97 -16.88
C LEU A 61 8.75 8.91 -18.16
N GLY A 62 8.19 9.39 -19.27
CA GLY A 62 8.94 9.58 -20.51
C GLY A 62 8.10 9.42 -21.77
N ALA A 63 8.77 9.48 -22.92
CA ALA A 63 8.18 9.29 -24.23
C ALA A 63 7.66 7.87 -24.49
N GLY A 64 6.57 7.77 -25.24
CA GLY A 64 6.04 6.52 -25.77
C GLY A 64 4.89 5.89 -24.97
N PRO A 65 4.16 4.93 -25.57
CA PRO A 65 2.95 4.33 -25.01
C PRO A 65 3.19 3.44 -23.78
N LYS A 66 4.43 3.00 -23.52
CA LYS A 66 4.82 2.22 -22.34
C LYS A 66 5.44 3.06 -21.21
N ARG A 67 5.18 4.37 -21.20
CA ARG A 67 5.63 5.32 -20.18
C ARG A 67 4.45 6.11 -19.64
N MET A 68 4.59 6.66 -18.44
CA MET A 68 3.66 7.65 -17.91
C MET A 68 3.93 9.00 -18.59
N ASN A 69 2.93 9.54 -19.27
CA ASN A 69 2.96 10.85 -19.92
C ASN A 69 1.53 11.35 -20.15
N ARG A 70 1.40 12.58 -20.63
CA ARG A 70 0.11 13.25 -20.83
C ARG A 70 -0.77 12.52 -21.85
N VAL A 71 -0.19 11.89 -22.87
CA VAL A 71 -0.93 11.10 -23.88
C VAL A 71 -1.58 9.88 -23.24
N VAL A 72 -0.77 9.06 -22.56
CA VAL A 72 -1.24 7.84 -21.90
C VAL A 72 -2.28 8.16 -20.83
N VAL A 73 -2.05 9.19 -20.01
CA VAL A 73 -3.02 9.64 -19.01
C VAL A 73 -4.32 10.08 -19.66
N SER A 74 -4.28 10.92 -20.70
CA SER A 74 -5.50 11.43 -21.36
C SER A 74 -6.34 10.30 -21.98
N GLN A 75 -5.69 9.36 -22.68
CA GLN A 75 -6.38 8.19 -23.25
C GLN A 75 -6.95 7.27 -22.17
N THR A 76 -6.24 7.12 -21.05
CA THR A 76 -6.71 6.36 -19.88
C THR A 76 -7.94 7.00 -19.27
N SER A 77 -7.93 8.33 -19.10
CA SER A 77 -9.06 9.09 -18.59
C SER A 77 -10.28 9.01 -19.52
N ALA A 78 -10.07 9.07 -20.84
CA ALA A 78 -11.15 8.91 -21.81
C ALA A 78 -11.78 7.50 -21.77
N GLY A 79 -10.94 6.46 -21.71
CA GLY A 79 -11.42 5.08 -21.53
C GLY A 79 -12.16 4.89 -20.22
N PHE A 80 -11.64 5.46 -19.12
CA PHE A 80 -12.29 5.37 -17.82
C PHE A 80 -13.63 6.13 -17.78
N ALA A 81 -13.71 7.31 -18.40
CA ALA A 81 -14.98 8.03 -18.57
C ALA A 81 -16.01 7.22 -19.35
N ALA A 82 -15.60 6.56 -20.44
CA ALA A 82 -16.48 5.70 -21.23
C ALA A 82 -17.00 4.51 -20.41
N PHE A 83 -16.15 3.88 -19.60
CA PHE A 83 -16.54 2.83 -18.66
C PHE A 83 -17.59 3.32 -17.64
N LEU A 84 -17.36 4.49 -17.01
CA LEU A 84 -18.31 5.04 -16.03
C LEU A 84 -19.68 5.34 -16.64
N TRP A 85 -19.71 5.82 -17.88
CA TRP A 85 -20.96 6.02 -18.61
C TRP A 85 -21.66 4.71 -18.97
N GLU A 86 -20.91 3.67 -19.32
CA GLU A 86 -21.48 2.34 -19.56
C GLU A 86 -22.12 1.78 -18.29
N GLU A 87 -21.43 1.84 -17.16
CA GLU A 87 -21.95 1.44 -15.84
C GLU A 87 -23.20 2.23 -15.45
N ALA A 88 -23.16 3.57 -15.58
CA ALA A 88 -24.30 4.43 -15.26
C ALA A 88 -25.55 4.06 -16.09
N LYS A 89 -25.37 3.79 -17.40
CA LYS A 89 -26.46 3.35 -18.29
C LYS A 89 -27.00 1.98 -17.90
N GLN A 90 -26.13 1.02 -17.59
CA GLN A 90 -26.54 -0.32 -17.17
C GLN A 90 -27.37 -0.30 -15.88
N ARG A 91 -27.07 0.64 -14.98
CA ARG A 91 -27.81 0.85 -13.72
C ARG A 91 -29.06 1.71 -13.88
N GLY A 92 -29.29 2.30 -15.06
CA GLY A 92 -30.40 3.22 -15.29
C GLY A 92 -30.28 4.52 -14.51
N ALA A 93 -29.06 5.00 -14.23
CA ALA A 93 -28.82 6.25 -13.52
C ALA A 93 -29.39 7.44 -14.31
N ALA A 94 -30.05 8.36 -13.60
CA ALA A 94 -30.64 9.57 -14.18
C ALA A 94 -29.59 10.68 -14.39
N ASP A 95 -28.61 10.74 -13.49
CA ASP A 95 -27.56 11.76 -13.49
C ASP A 95 -26.28 11.27 -14.20
N ALA A 96 -25.45 12.21 -14.62
CA ALA A 96 -24.12 11.90 -15.14
C ALA A 96 -23.25 11.27 -14.04
N PRO A 97 -22.37 10.31 -14.38
CA PRO A 97 -21.40 9.81 -13.42
C PRO A 97 -20.50 10.96 -12.93
N SER A 98 -19.92 10.79 -11.75
CA SER A 98 -19.07 11.79 -11.12
C SER A 98 -17.72 11.23 -10.70
N VAL A 99 -16.70 12.09 -10.65
CA VAL A 99 -15.33 11.70 -10.29
C VAL A 99 -14.65 12.77 -9.46
N VAL A 100 -13.94 12.35 -8.40
CA VAL A 100 -13.00 13.20 -7.65
C VAL A 100 -11.56 12.82 -8.00
N ILE A 101 -10.70 13.83 -8.19
CA ILE A 101 -9.32 13.65 -8.63
C ILE A 101 -8.38 14.25 -7.58
N GLY A 102 -7.47 13.43 -7.07
CA GLY A 102 -6.36 13.83 -6.22
C GLY A 102 -5.01 13.50 -6.84
N TYR A 103 -3.95 14.05 -6.26
CA TYR A 103 -2.59 13.85 -6.74
C TYR A 103 -1.55 14.09 -5.65
N ASP A 104 -0.39 13.44 -5.75
CA ASP A 104 0.74 13.64 -4.84
C ASP A 104 1.75 14.68 -5.36
N GLY A 105 2.86 14.86 -4.61
CA GLY A 105 3.92 15.82 -4.93
C GLY A 105 4.93 15.37 -5.98
N ARG A 106 4.70 14.26 -6.72
CA ARG A 106 5.65 13.77 -7.72
C ARG A 106 5.70 14.67 -8.96
N ILE A 107 6.81 14.54 -9.68
CA ILE A 107 7.01 15.24 -10.96
C ILE A 107 5.88 14.86 -11.93
N GLY A 108 5.17 15.86 -12.44
CA GLY A 108 4.08 15.69 -13.40
C GLY A 108 2.70 15.39 -12.79
N SER A 109 2.59 15.06 -11.49
CA SER A 109 1.32 14.64 -10.89
C SER A 109 0.22 15.70 -11.03
N ALA A 110 0.52 16.96 -10.75
CA ALA A 110 -0.43 18.07 -10.91
C ALA A 110 -0.87 18.28 -12.38
N VAL A 111 0.02 18.02 -13.35
CA VAL A 111 -0.31 18.13 -14.78
C VAL A 111 -1.24 17.00 -15.20
N PHE A 112 -0.93 15.77 -14.79
CA PHE A 112 -1.76 14.60 -15.07
C PHE A 112 -3.14 14.69 -14.40
N ALA A 113 -3.23 15.26 -13.19
CA ALA A 113 -4.50 15.50 -12.52
C ALA A 113 -5.39 16.49 -13.30
N ARG A 114 -4.80 17.57 -13.83
CA ARG A 114 -5.51 18.53 -14.68
C ARG A 114 -5.92 17.92 -16.02
N ASP A 115 -5.03 17.18 -16.69
CA ASP A 115 -5.38 16.48 -17.93
C ASP A 115 -6.53 15.48 -17.71
N THR A 116 -6.50 14.78 -16.57
CA THR A 116 -7.59 13.88 -16.17
C THR A 116 -8.89 14.64 -15.97
N ALA A 117 -8.85 15.77 -15.26
CA ALA A 117 -10.03 16.59 -15.01
C ALA A 117 -10.64 17.16 -16.31
N GLU A 118 -9.78 17.62 -17.21
CA GLU A 118 -10.21 18.16 -18.51
C GLU A 118 -10.87 17.10 -19.38
N VAL A 119 -10.26 15.91 -19.50
CA VAL A 119 -10.80 14.82 -20.32
C VAL A 119 -12.10 14.28 -19.72
N MET A 120 -12.17 14.11 -18.40
CA MET A 120 -13.41 13.67 -17.71
C MET A 120 -14.55 14.68 -17.92
N SER A 121 -14.27 15.96 -17.71
CA SER A 121 -15.24 17.04 -17.93
C SER A 121 -15.67 17.14 -19.40
N GLY A 122 -14.74 16.98 -20.35
CA GLY A 122 -15.03 16.97 -21.78
C GLY A 122 -15.90 15.79 -22.21
N ALA A 123 -15.75 14.65 -21.54
CA ALA A 123 -16.61 13.47 -21.70
C ALA A 123 -17.96 13.58 -20.97
N GLY A 124 -18.26 14.73 -20.35
CA GLY A 124 -19.52 14.98 -19.66
C GLY A 124 -19.63 14.37 -18.25
N VAL A 125 -18.53 13.91 -17.66
CA VAL A 125 -18.48 13.43 -16.27
C VAL A 125 -18.47 14.62 -15.31
N SER A 126 -19.30 14.60 -14.27
CA SER A 126 -19.28 15.60 -13.20
C SER A 126 -17.95 15.50 -12.44
N THR A 127 -17.08 16.49 -12.63
CA THR A 127 -15.66 16.35 -12.27
C THR A 127 -15.24 17.32 -11.17
N TYR A 128 -14.59 16.78 -10.14
CA TYR A 128 -14.06 17.52 -8.99
C TYR A 128 -12.54 17.29 -8.87
N LEU A 129 -11.77 18.37 -8.74
CA LEU A 129 -10.32 18.33 -8.54
C LEU A 129 -10.00 18.83 -7.13
N LEU A 130 -9.28 18.03 -6.34
CA LEU A 130 -8.72 18.48 -5.07
C LEU A 130 -7.72 19.62 -5.32
N PRO A 131 -7.73 20.70 -4.50
CA PRO A 131 -7.02 21.93 -4.83
C PRO A 131 -5.51 21.79 -4.81
N GLU A 132 -4.98 20.91 -3.95
CA GLU A 132 -3.57 20.80 -3.62
C GLU A 132 -3.10 19.36 -3.65
N ALA A 133 -1.77 19.17 -3.70
CA ALA A 133 -1.17 17.86 -3.58
C ALA A 133 -1.46 17.30 -2.19
N GLY A 134 -2.01 16.08 -2.13
CA GLY A 134 -2.51 15.49 -0.89
C GLY A 134 -2.34 13.97 -0.84
N PRO A 135 -2.49 13.36 0.34
CA PRO A 135 -2.23 11.95 0.54
C PRO A 135 -3.30 11.07 -0.12
N THR A 136 -2.93 9.84 -0.49
CA THR A 136 -3.84 8.83 -1.03
C THR A 136 -5.09 8.61 -0.15
N PRO A 137 -5.01 8.49 1.19
CA PRO A 137 -6.20 8.36 2.03
C PRO A 137 -7.20 9.52 1.90
N LEU A 138 -6.77 10.75 1.61
CA LEU A 138 -7.70 11.87 1.38
C LEU A 138 -8.54 11.65 0.12
N THR A 139 -7.93 11.16 -0.96
CA THR A 139 -8.66 10.87 -2.20
C THR A 139 -9.62 9.70 -2.03
N ALA A 140 -9.20 8.65 -1.34
CA ALA A 140 -10.06 7.51 -1.02
C ALA A 140 -11.25 7.91 -0.13
N PHE A 141 -11.01 8.76 0.88
CA PHE A 141 -12.05 9.38 1.70
C PHE A 141 -13.03 10.20 0.86
N ALA A 142 -12.52 11.05 -0.03
CA ALA A 142 -13.32 11.97 -0.83
C ALA A 142 -14.37 11.27 -1.69
N VAL A 143 -14.09 10.06 -2.19
CA VAL A 143 -15.06 9.28 -2.99
C VAL A 143 -16.34 9.03 -2.21
N ARG A 144 -16.21 8.62 -0.95
CA ARG A 144 -17.34 8.33 -0.06
C ARG A 144 -17.98 9.60 0.46
N HIS A 145 -17.16 10.55 0.88
CA HIS A 145 -17.63 11.80 1.50
C HIS A 145 -18.44 12.66 0.53
N LEU A 146 -18.05 12.69 -0.74
CA LEU A 146 -18.75 13.43 -1.79
C LEU A 146 -19.84 12.60 -2.48
N ASP A 147 -19.97 11.32 -2.15
CA ASP A 147 -20.86 10.35 -2.80
C ASP A 147 -20.70 10.37 -4.34
N VAL A 148 -19.45 10.29 -4.80
CA VAL A 148 -19.13 10.30 -6.24
C VAL A 148 -18.95 8.89 -6.79
N SER A 149 -19.23 8.71 -8.09
CA SER A 149 -19.16 7.41 -8.75
C SER A 149 -17.73 6.84 -8.79
N ALA A 150 -16.71 7.68 -8.75
CA ALA A 150 -15.32 7.25 -8.85
C ALA A 150 -14.31 8.22 -8.21
N GLY A 151 -13.10 7.72 -7.99
CA GLY A 151 -11.94 8.50 -7.61
C GLY A 151 -10.72 8.18 -8.47
N VAL A 152 -9.89 9.18 -8.74
CA VAL A 152 -8.57 9.01 -9.36
C VAL A 152 -7.51 9.62 -8.46
N MET A 153 -6.49 8.84 -8.10
CA MET A 153 -5.32 9.34 -7.38
C MET A 153 -4.08 9.22 -8.26
N ILE A 154 -3.51 10.36 -8.64
CA ILE A 154 -2.25 10.41 -9.40
C ILE A 154 -1.08 10.28 -8.45
N THR A 155 -0.47 9.09 -8.42
CA THR A 155 0.69 8.77 -7.59
C THR A 155 1.31 7.43 -7.99
N ALA A 156 2.61 7.28 -7.73
CA ALA A 156 3.28 5.97 -7.72
C ALA A 156 3.61 5.47 -6.29
N SER A 157 3.02 6.05 -5.25
CA SER A 157 3.25 5.69 -3.83
C SER A 157 4.74 5.76 -3.45
N HIS A 158 5.35 4.67 -3.04
CA HIS A 158 6.75 4.56 -2.62
C HIS A 158 7.75 4.27 -3.77
N ASN A 159 7.29 4.25 -5.03
CA ASN A 159 8.16 3.97 -6.18
C ASN A 159 9.28 5.02 -6.38
N PRO A 160 10.29 4.74 -7.22
CA PRO A 160 11.37 5.70 -7.49
C PRO A 160 10.88 7.06 -8.02
N PRO A 161 11.69 8.15 -7.91
CA PRO A 161 11.30 9.50 -8.32
C PRO A 161 10.81 9.65 -9.76
N ARG A 162 11.33 8.81 -10.66
CA ARG A 162 10.99 8.84 -12.09
C ARG A 162 9.72 8.07 -12.43
N ASP A 163 9.06 7.44 -11.46
CA ASP A 163 7.78 6.77 -11.66
C ASP A 163 6.62 7.69 -11.28
N ASN A 164 5.52 7.57 -12.02
CA ASN A 164 4.23 8.12 -11.66
C ASN A 164 3.14 7.05 -11.89
N GLY A 165 1.90 7.34 -11.53
CA GLY A 165 0.82 6.37 -11.64
C GLY A 165 -0.56 7.01 -11.64
N TYR A 166 -1.56 6.17 -11.90
CA TYR A 166 -2.96 6.53 -12.01
C TYR A 166 -3.75 5.46 -11.28
N LYS A 167 -4.10 5.70 -10.01
CA LYS A 167 -4.89 4.77 -9.19
C LYS A 167 -6.38 5.05 -9.38
N VAL A 168 -7.21 4.00 -9.44
CA VAL A 168 -8.68 4.13 -9.61
C VAL A 168 -9.43 3.53 -8.42
N TYR A 169 -10.44 4.28 -7.99
CA TYR A 169 -11.41 3.92 -6.97
C TYR A 169 -12.81 3.99 -7.57
N LEU A 170 -13.71 3.11 -7.13
CA LEU A 170 -15.13 3.17 -7.50
C LEU A 170 -15.99 3.46 -6.27
N GLY A 171 -17.02 4.27 -6.47
CA GLY A 171 -18.07 4.54 -5.51
C GLY A 171 -19.12 3.44 -5.49
N ASP A 172 -20.34 3.79 -5.10
CA ASP A 172 -21.51 2.89 -5.11
C ASP A 172 -21.24 1.58 -4.33
N ALA A 173 -21.39 0.42 -4.99
CA ALA A 173 -21.20 -0.90 -4.41
C ALA A 173 -19.76 -1.15 -3.89
N ASP A 174 -18.77 -0.45 -4.45
CA ASP A 174 -17.38 -0.54 -4.01
C ASP A 174 -17.06 0.44 -2.87
N ALA A 175 -17.96 1.39 -2.63
CA ALA A 175 -17.97 2.29 -1.49
C ALA A 175 -16.62 3.00 -1.26
N GLY A 176 -15.93 3.40 -2.34
CA GLY A 176 -14.62 4.07 -2.31
C GLY A 176 -13.41 3.13 -2.25
N SER A 177 -13.59 1.83 -2.47
CA SER A 177 -12.50 0.86 -2.51
C SER A 177 -11.74 0.92 -3.84
N GLN A 178 -10.48 0.46 -3.83
CA GLN A 178 -9.72 0.20 -5.06
C GLN A 178 -10.46 -0.83 -5.93
N ILE A 179 -10.33 -0.71 -7.26
CA ILE A 179 -10.90 -1.68 -8.22
C ILE A 179 -10.36 -3.10 -8.03
N ALA A 180 -11.16 -4.11 -8.40
CA ALA A 180 -10.78 -5.52 -8.39
C ALA A 180 -11.33 -6.23 -9.65
N PRO A 181 -10.79 -7.41 -10.02
CA PRO A 181 -11.36 -8.22 -11.09
C PRO A 181 -12.85 -8.52 -10.87
N PRO A 182 -13.67 -8.55 -11.94
CA PRO A 182 -13.32 -8.37 -13.36
C PRO A 182 -13.31 -6.91 -13.85
N THR A 183 -13.57 -5.94 -12.98
CA THR A 183 -13.76 -4.52 -13.35
C THR A 183 -12.50 -3.88 -13.94
N ASP A 184 -11.31 -4.28 -13.47
CA ASP A 184 -10.03 -3.83 -14.02
C ASP A 184 -9.87 -4.17 -15.51
N ALA A 185 -10.25 -5.39 -15.92
CA ALA A 185 -10.23 -5.81 -17.32
C ALA A 185 -11.26 -5.05 -18.17
N ALA A 186 -12.44 -4.76 -17.61
CA ALA A 186 -13.45 -3.96 -18.29
C ALA A 186 -12.96 -2.52 -18.54
N ILE A 187 -12.34 -1.89 -17.55
CA ILE A 187 -11.73 -0.56 -17.70
C ILE A 187 -10.59 -0.61 -18.72
N ALA A 188 -9.71 -1.60 -18.65
CA ALA A 188 -8.61 -1.78 -19.60
C ALA A 188 -9.11 -1.85 -21.06
N ALA A 189 -10.17 -2.62 -21.32
CA ALA A 189 -10.77 -2.72 -22.64
C ALA A 189 -11.32 -1.38 -23.16
N HIS A 190 -11.85 -0.53 -22.28
CA HIS A 190 -12.28 0.81 -22.67
C HIS A 190 -11.10 1.75 -22.95
N ILE A 191 -10.02 1.63 -22.18
CA ILE A 191 -8.77 2.37 -22.41
C ILE A 191 -8.17 2.00 -23.76
N ASP A 192 -8.14 0.71 -24.11
CA ASP A 192 -7.60 0.26 -25.40
C ASP A 192 -8.42 0.80 -26.58
N ARG A 193 -9.76 0.88 -26.45
CA ARG A 193 -10.62 1.52 -27.45
C ARG A 193 -10.33 3.02 -27.57
N ALA A 194 -10.27 3.74 -26.44
CA ALA A 194 -10.00 5.18 -26.44
C ALA A 194 -8.57 5.52 -26.91
N ALA A 195 -7.62 4.59 -26.77
CA ALA A 195 -6.26 4.78 -27.23
C ALA A 195 -6.08 4.65 -28.75
N ALA A 196 -7.11 4.17 -29.47
CA ALA A 196 -7.12 4.14 -30.93
C ALA A 196 -7.33 5.53 -31.55
N ASP A 197 -7.96 6.45 -30.81
CA ASP A 197 -8.21 7.82 -31.26
C ASP A 197 -7.00 8.73 -30.96
N PRO A 198 -6.70 9.71 -31.84
CA PRO A 198 -5.67 10.70 -31.57
C PRO A 198 -5.98 11.50 -30.30
N VAL A 199 -5.00 11.65 -29.41
CA VAL A 199 -5.18 12.38 -28.14
C VAL A 199 -5.66 13.83 -28.34
N ALA A 200 -5.33 14.45 -29.47
CA ALA A 200 -5.74 15.81 -29.82
C ALA A 200 -7.25 15.92 -30.14
N GLU A 201 -7.91 14.81 -30.47
CA GLU A 201 -9.34 14.75 -30.78
C GLU A 201 -10.20 14.43 -29.55
N LEU A 202 -9.58 14.02 -28.43
CA LEU A 202 -10.30 13.77 -27.19
C LEU A 202 -10.96 15.05 -26.68
N PRO A 203 -12.26 15.03 -26.35
CA PRO A 203 -12.95 16.22 -25.85
C PRO A 203 -12.35 16.64 -24.51
N ARG A 204 -12.09 17.94 -24.37
CA ARG A 204 -11.61 18.56 -23.13
C ARG A 204 -12.58 19.62 -22.67
N GLY A 205 -12.98 19.54 -21.41
CA GLY A 205 -13.85 20.50 -20.75
C GLY A 205 -13.09 21.26 -19.67
N HIS A 206 -13.39 22.55 -19.54
CA HIS A 206 -12.85 23.39 -18.46
C HIS A 206 -13.90 23.67 -17.37
N GLY A 207 -15.03 22.96 -17.39
CA GLY A 207 -16.14 23.11 -16.45
C GLY A 207 -16.03 22.25 -15.19
N TYR A 208 -14.87 21.62 -14.94
CA TYR A 208 -14.65 20.89 -13.69
C TYR A 208 -14.52 21.83 -12.49
N SER A 209 -14.92 21.36 -11.32
CA SER A 209 -14.86 22.14 -10.08
C SER A 209 -13.55 21.88 -9.34
N VAL A 210 -12.74 22.91 -9.10
CA VAL A 210 -11.66 22.83 -8.12
C VAL A 210 -12.26 23.04 -6.73
N LEU A 211 -12.14 22.04 -5.88
CA LEU A 211 -12.70 22.07 -4.52
C LEU A 211 -11.90 22.99 -3.60
N GLY A 212 -12.51 23.41 -2.49
CA GLY A 212 -11.82 24.07 -1.38
C GLY A 212 -11.25 23.07 -0.36
N SER A 213 -10.90 23.55 0.84
CA SER A 213 -10.39 22.71 1.94
C SER A 213 -11.43 21.78 2.56
N GLY A 214 -12.73 21.94 2.25
CA GLY A 214 -13.82 21.25 2.95
C GLY A 214 -13.68 19.73 3.06
N VAL A 215 -13.17 19.07 2.02
CA VAL A 215 -12.93 17.61 2.05
C VAL A 215 -11.79 17.26 3.01
N ALA A 216 -10.70 18.04 3.01
CA ALA A 216 -9.59 17.87 3.95
C ALA A 216 -10.02 18.17 5.40
N ASP A 217 -10.86 19.19 5.60
CA ASP A 217 -11.42 19.56 6.89
C ASP A 217 -12.33 18.44 7.44
N ALA A 218 -13.18 17.87 6.58
CA ALA A 218 -14.02 16.72 6.93
C ALA A 218 -13.19 15.47 7.23
N TYR A 219 -12.16 15.16 6.42
CA TYR A 219 -11.25 14.05 6.69
C TYR A 219 -10.60 14.17 8.07
N VAL A 220 -10.08 15.36 8.42
CA VAL A 220 -9.48 15.61 9.74
C VAL A 220 -10.52 15.42 10.85
N ALA A 221 -11.74 15.95 10.67
CA ALA A 221 -12.79 15.86 11.68
C ALA A 221 -13.24 14.41 11.91
N GLU A 222 -13.55 13.67 10.84
CA GLU A 222 -14.03 12.28 10.92
C GLU A 222 -12.94 11.33 11.44
N THR A 223 -11.71 11.49 10.96
CA THR A 223 -10.57 10.68 11.43
C THR A 223 -10.29 10.95 12.90
N SER A 224 -10.26 12.21 13.32
CA SER A 224 -10.01 12.55 14.73
C SER A 224 -11.15 12.08 15.63
N ALA A 225 -12.40 12.17 15.18
CA ALA A 225 -13.54 11.64 15.91
C ALA A 225 -13.46 10.11 16.08
N ALA A 226 -13.07 9.38 15.03
CA ALA A 226 -12.88 7.93 15.09
C ALA A 226 -11.75 7.52 16.05
N VAL A 227 -10.63 8.26 16.03
CA VAL A 227 -9.52 8.05 16.97
C VAL A 227 -9.98 8.29 18.41
N LEU A 228 -10.62 9.44 18.67
CA LEU A 228 -11.08 9.85 20.01
C LEU A 228 -12.12 8.89 20.59
N ALA A 229 -13.08 8.43 19.79
CA ALA A 229 -14.11 7.49 20.21
C ALA A 229 -13.53 6.16 20.74
N GLY A 230 -12.37 5.76 20.20
CA GLY A 230 -11.68 4.56 20.60
C GLY A 230 -10.59 4.74 21.68
N LEU A 231 -10.47 5.91 22.29
CA LEU A 231 -9.50 6.13 23.37
C LEU A 231 -10.06 5.68 24.72
N PRO A 232 -9.34 4.84 25.48
CA PRO A 232 -9.66 4.57 26.88
C PRO A 232 -9.76 5.88 27.67
N GLN A 233 -10.78 5.99 28.51
CA GLN A 233 -11.01 7.15 29.36
C GLN A 233 -10.42 6.90 30.75
N ARG A 234 -9.98 7.97 31.42
CA ARG A 234 -9.53 7.92 32.81
C ARG A 234 -10.67 7.50 33.75
N PRO A 235 -10.48 6.47 34.59
CA PRO A 235 -11.50 6.08 35.57
C PRO A 235 -11.82 7.18 36.59
N ASP A 236 -10.84 8.04 36.89
CA ASP A 236 -10.94 9.14 37.86
C ASP A 236 -11.37 10.48 37.23
N ALA A 237 -11.43 10.58 35.89
CA ALA A 237 -11.81 11.78 35.16
C ALA A 237 -12.53 11.44 33.83
N PRO A 238 -13.85 11.17 33.87
CA PRO A 238 -14.63 10.88 32.67
C PRO A 238 -14.52 11.99 31.61
N GLY A 239 -14.26 11.61 30.36
CA GLY A 239 -14.05 12.55 29.24
C GLY A 239 -12.60 12.97 29.03
N VAL A 240 -11.68 12.52 29.89
CA VAL A 240 -10.23 12.70 29.71
C VAL A 240 -9.63 11.38 29.25
N ALA A 241 -8.98 11.39 28.08
CA ALA A 241 -8.29 10.22 27.55
C ALA A 241 -7.12 9.78 28.46
N LEU A 242 -6.92 8.48 28.59
CA LEU A 242 -5.79 7.91 29.32
C LEU A 242 -4.46 8.41 28.74
N GLY A 243 -3.54 8.79 29.64
CA GLY A 243 -2.22 9.32 29.27
C GLY A 243 -2.23 10.71 28.63
N SER A 244 -3.34 11.46 28.64
CA SER A 244 -3.39 12.81 28.05
C SER A 244 -2.38 13.81 28.66
N ASP A 245 -1.94 13.55 29.88
CA ASP A 245 -0.92 14.29 30.64
C ASP A 245 0.50 13.77 30.42
N THR A 246 0.67 12.70 29.64
CA THR A 246 1.97 12.11 29.31
C THR A 246 2.68 12.93 28.24
N ASP A 247 3.87 13.45 28.58
CA ASP A 247 4.73 14.17 27.67
C ASP A 247 5.48 13.19 26.75
N LEU A 248 4.86 12.83 25.63
CA LEU A 248 5.43 11.93 24.64
C LEU A 248 6.13 12.73 23.53
N ARG A 249 7.44 12.53 23.36
CA ARG A 249 8.22 13.19 22.30
C ARG A 249 8.22 12.34 21.04
N VAL A 250 7.53 12.82 20.02
CA VAL A 250 7.38 12.12 18.75
C VAL A 250 8.20 12.81 17.66
N VAL A 251 9.02 12.07 16.94
CA VAL A 251 9.67 12.54 15.70
C VAL A 251 8.86 12.07 14.49
N TYR A 252 8.68 12.96 13.52
CA TYR A 252 7.89 12.70 12.32
C TYR A 252 8.68 12.97 11.04
N THR A 253 8.58 12.06 10.07
CA THR A 253 9.06 12.29 8.70
C THR A 253 7.97 11.93 7.69
N ALA A 254 7.80 12.80 6.70
CA ALA A 254 6.97 12.54 5.53
C ALA A 254 7.78 11.98 4.35
N MET A 255 9.11 11.83 4.49
CA MET A 255 10.00 11.38 3.42
C MET A 255 9.84 12.17 2.10
N HIS A 256 9.72 13.50 2.21
CA HIS A 256 9.39 14.42 1.11
C HIS A 256 8.02 14.19 0.47
N GLY A 257 7.12 13.56 1.22
CA GLY A 257 5.74 13.28 0.85
C GLY A 257 4.76 14.39 1.22
N VAL A 258 3.48 14.11 0.94
CA VAL A 258 2.37 15.07 1.07
C VAL A 258 1.52 14.89 2.34
N GLY A 259 1.86 13.91 3.20
CA GLY A 259 1.06 13.61 4.40
C GLY A 259 1.24 14.54 5.60
N ALA A 260 2.31 15.35 5.63
CA ALA A 260 2.74 16.07 6.84
C ALA A 260 1.67 17.00 7.45
N GLU A 261 1.05 17.83 6.62
CA GLU A 261 0.07 18.81 7.09
C GLU A 261 -1.17 18.14 7.68
N LEU A 262 -1.76 17.20 6.94
CA LEU A 262 -2.95 16.47 7.37
C LEU A 262 -2.70 15.61 8.60
N ALA A 263 -1.55 14.93 8.66
CA ALA A 263 -1.15 14.19 9.85
C ALA A 263 -1.07 15.09 11.09
N GLN A 264 -0.41 16.25 10.98
CA GLN A 264 -0.33 17.20 12.09
C GLN A 264 -1.71 17.70 12.52
N ARG A 265 -2.60 17.99 11.57
CA ARG A 265 -3.97 18.43 11.87
C ARG A 265 -4.77 17.34 12.59
N VAL A 266 -4.72 16.09 12.12
CA VAL A 266 -5.35 14.93 12.80
C VAL A 266 -4.79 14.75 14.21
N PHE A 267 -3.46 14.81 14.38
CA PHE A 267 -2.84 14.64 15.70
C PHE A 267 -3.32 15.72 16.68
N LEU A 268 -3.29 16.98 16.27
CA LEU A 268 -3.75 18.09 17.11
C LEU A 268 -5.25 18.00 17.43
N SER A 269 -6.08 17.69 16.44
CA SER A 269 -7.53 17.52 16.61
C SER A 269 -7.89 16.29 17.46
N SER A 270 -7.02 15.29 17.54
CA SER A 270 -7.16 14.11 18.40
C SER A 270 -6.54 14.28 19.80
N GLY A 271 -6.06 15.47 20.14
CA GLY A 271 -5.39 15.73 21.42
C GLY A 271 -4.07 14.98 21.59
N LEU A 272 -3.40 14.62 20.50
CA LEU A 272 -2.09 13.97 20.48
C LEU A 272 -0.96 15.01 20.56
N PRO A 273 0.26 14.62 20.99
CA PRO A 273 1.38 15.54 21.11
C PRO A 273 1.77 16.17 19.76
N ARG A 274 2.35 17.37 19.83
CA ARG A 274 3.04 17.96 18.69
C ARG A 274 4.27 17.13 18.34
N VAL A 275 4.52 16.97 17.05
CA VAL A 275 5.68 16.22 16.55
C VAL A 275 6.88 17.13 16.28
N THR A 276 8.07 16.58 16.47
CA THR A 276 9.34 17.17 16.02
C THR A 276 9.61 16.71 14.58
N PRO A 277 9.59 17.60 13.59
CA PRO A 277 9.76 17.18 12.20
C PRO A 277 11.23 16.89 11.89
N VAL A 278 11.46 15.88 11.05
CA VAL A 278 12.70 15.76 10.27
C VAL A 278 12.67 16.85 9.19
N ARG A 279 13.31 17.98 9.47
CA ARG A 279 13.18 19.20 8.65
C ARG A 279 13.56 18.98 7.19
N GLU A 280 14.57 18.16 6.95
CA GLU A 280 15.08 17.82 5.62
C GLU A 280 14.08 17.01 4.78
N GLN A 281 13.09 16.37 5.39
CA GLN A 281 12.13 15.48 4.73
C GLN A 281 10.67 15.92 4.90
N LEU A 282 10.44 17.12 5.46
CA LEU A 282 9.09 17.57 5.84
C LEU A 282 8.26 18.04 4.65
N LEU A 283 8.88 18.77 3.71
CA LEU A 283 8.19 19.40 2.59
C LEU A 283 8.14 18.46 1.37
N PRO A 284 7.05 18.48 0.57
CA PRO A 284 6.97 17.69 -0.65
C PRO A 284 8.11 17.98 -1.64
N ASP A 285 8.86 16.95 -2.06
CA ASP A 285 9.83 17.00 -3.15
C ASP A 285 9.83 15.67 -3.90
N GLY A 286 9.23 15.66 -5.10
CA GLY A 286 9.11 14.47 -5.96
C GLY A 286 10.43 13.87 -6.45
N ARG A 287 11.59 14.46 -6.14
CA ARG A 287 12.91 13.88 -6.39
C ARG A 287 13.40 12.98 -5.25
N PHE A 288 12.77 13.04 -4.08
CA PHE A 288 13.14 12.29 -2.86
C PHE A 288 14.65 12.37 -2.52
N PRO A 289 15.26 13.56 -2.47
CA PRO A 289 16.72 13.75 -2.57
C PRO A 289 17.56 13.16 -1.42
N THR A 290 16.94 12.71 -0.33
CA THR A 290 17.64 12.22 0.86
C THR A 290 17.55 10.70 1.02
N VAL A 291 16.89 9.99 0.10
CA VAL A 291 16.69 8.53 0.16
C VAL A 291 16.86 7.93 -1.23
N ASP A 292 17.47 6.76 -1.32
CA ASP A 292 17.59 6.05 -2.60
C ASP A 292 16.23 5.53 -3.09
N PHE A 293 15.39 5.12 -2.14
CA PHE A 293 14.05 4.63 -2.39
C PHE A 293 13.11 5.10 -1.28
N PRO A 294 11.99 5.78 -1.59
CA PRO A 294 11.14 6.41 -0.60
C PRO A 294 10.13 5.41 0.00
N ASN A 295 10.62 4.30 0.55
CA ASN A 295 9.84 3.36 1.36
C ASN A 295 10.50 3.24 2.74
N PRO A 296 9.78 3.50 3.85
CA PRO A 296 10.37 3.44 5.20
C PRO A 296 10.80 2.03 5.65
N GLU A 297 10.53 0.98 4.86
CA GLU A 297 11.11 -0.35 5.07
C GLU A 297 12.57 -0.47 4.66
N GLU A 298 13.01 0.35 3.72
CA GLU A 298 14.31 0.20 3.07
C GLU A 298 15.46 0.62 3.99
N PRO A 299 16.59 -0.11 3.95
CA PRO A 299 17.80 0.31 4.64
C PRO A 299 18.19 1.76 4.29
N GLY A 300 18.50 2.56 5.30
CA GLY A 300 18.87 3.98 5.14
C GLY A 300 17.70 4.96 5.09
N ALA A 301 16.46 4.51 4.82
CA ALA A 301 15.31 5.41 4.70
C ALA A 301 15.00 6.21 5.98
N LEU A 302 15.27 5.61 7.15
CA LEU A 302 15.02 6.21 8.47
C LEU A 302 16.25 6.87 9.12
N ASP A 303 17.41 6.93 8.45
CA ASP A 303 18.64 7.42 9.07
C ASP A 303 18.54 8.87 9.57
N LEU A 304 17.87 9.73 8.81
CA LEU A 304 17.56 11.12 9.21
C LEU A 304 16.60 11.19 10.40
N ALA A 305 15.61 10.29 10.42
CA ALA A 305 14.66 10.19 11.53
C ALA A 305 15.36 9.71 12.81
N TYR A 306 16.23 8.69 12.73
CA TYR A 306 17.04 8.24 13.87
C TYR A 306 17.97 9.34 14.40
N ARG A 307 18.60 10.12 13.51
CA ARG A 307 19.42 11.27 13.94
C ARG A 307 18.59 12.32 14.68
N THR A 308 17.45 12.70 14.11
CA THR A 308 16.54 13.68 14.72
C THR A 308 16.00 13.18 16.06
N ALA A 309 15.64 11.90 16.13
CA ALA A 309 15.14 11.24 17.34
C ALA A 309 16.17 11.24 18.46
N ARG A 310 17.43 10.88 18.20
CA ARG A 310 18.50 10.97 19.21
C ARG A 310 18.72 12.40 19.69
N ALA A 311 18.67 13.39 18.79
CA ALA A 311 18.84 14.79 19.16
C ALA A 311 17.68 15.35 20.01
N ALA A 312 16.46 14.87 19.75
CA ALA A 312 15.27 15.24 20.51
C ALA A 312 15.01 14.31 21.71
N SER A 313 15.83 13.27 21.89
CA SER A 313 15.58 12.14 22.79
C SER A 313 14.19 11.56 22.63
N ALA A 314 13.71 11.39 21.39
CA ALA A 314 12.33 11.02 21.10
C ALA A 314 11.97 9.63 21.64
N ASP A 315 10.72 9.48 22.06
CA ASP A 315 10.14 8.24 22.56
C ASP A 315 9.51 7.40 21.43
N LEU A 316 9.19 8.06 20.30
CA LEU A 316 8.62 7.43 19.11
C LEU A 316 9.06 8.15 17.83
N ILE A 317 9.29 7.38 16.77
CA ILE A 317 9.46 7.86 15.40
C ILE A 317 8.26 7.39 14.59
N VAL A 318 7.65 8.31 13.85
CA VAL A 318 6.57 8.09 12.88
C VAL A 318 7.09 8.44 11.50
N ALA A 319 7.00 7.51 10.56
CA ALA A 319 7.41 7.71 9.18
C ALA A 319 6.32 7.25 8.22
N HIS A 320 5.94 8.15 7.30
CA HIS A 320 5.06 7.85 6.19
C HIS A 320 5.85 7.71 4.89
N ASP A 321 5.35 6.90 3.96
CA ASP A 321 5.79 6.96 2.56
C ASP A 321 5.21 8.23 1.87
N PRO A 322 5.65 8.56 0.64
CA PRO A 322 5.34 9.84 0.03
C PRO A 322 3.86 10.21 -0.12
N ASP A 323 2.99 9.23 -0.37
CA ASP A 323 1.53 9.44 -0.47
C ASP A 323 0.78 9.11 0.83
N ALA A 324 1.51 8.84 1.92
CA ALA A 324 1.04 8.61 3.27
C ALA A 324 -0.01 7.49 3.41
N ASP A 325 0.09 6.47 2.55
CA ASP A 325 -0.72 5.26 2.67
C ASP A 325 -0.02 4.19 3.51
N ARG A 326 1.29 4.35 3.81
CA ARG A 326 2.06 3.45 4.69
C ARG A 326 2.51 4.10 5.98
N LEU A 327 2.74 3.27 7.00
CA LEU A 327 3.28 3.67 8.29
C LEU A 327 4.42 2.75 8.76
N ALA A 328 5.58 3.35 9.03
CA ALA A 328 6.58 2.75 9.89
C ALA A 328 6.65 3.45 11.24
N LEU A 329 6.86 2.65 12.29
CA LEU A 329 7.16 3.14 13.63
C LEU A 329 8.50 2.62 14.09
N ALA A 330 9.24 3.45 14.82
CA ALA A 330 10.41 3.00 15.56
C ALA A 330 10.42 3.59 16.96
N ALA A 331 10.85 2.79 17.93
CA ALA A 331 10.92 3.19 19.34
C ALA A 331 12.32 2.91 19.90
N PRO A 332 12.73 3.56 21.01
CA PRO A 332 14.02 3.31 21.64
C PRO A 332 14.23 1.83 21.93
N HIS A 333 15.38 1.29 21.55
CA HIS A 333 15.69 -0.12 21.78
C HIS A 333 17.17 -0.28 22.18
N PRO A 334 17.48 -0.85 23.36
CA PRO A 334 18.82 -0.82 23.92
C PRO A 334 19.84 -1.66 23.14
N ALA A 335 19.38 -2.67 22.38
CA ALA A 335 20.25 -3.52 21.58
C ALA A 335 20.59 -2.92 20.20
N GLU A 336 19.93 -1.85 19.77
CA GLU A 336 20.14 -1.26 18.44
C GLU A 336 21.21 -0.18 18.47
N ALA A 337 22.21 -0.28 17.59
CA ALA A 337 23.28 0.72 17.48
C ALA A 337 22.77 2.12 17.08
N SER A 338 21.64 2.18 16.35
CA SER A 338 20.95 3.43 16.02
C SER A 338 20.27 4.08 17.24
N GLY A 339 20.11 3.34 18.34
CA GLY A 339 19.31 3.67 19.52
C GLY A 339 17.81 3.37 19.37
N TYR A 340 17.35 2.98 18.18
CA TYR A 340 15.93 2.80 17.85
C TYR A 340 15.72 1.56 17.00
N ARG A 341 14.70 0.75 17.33
CA ARG A 341 14.27 -0.39 16.50
C ARG A 341 12.98 -0.03 15.78
N ARG A 342 12.93 -0.25 14.46
CA ARG A 342 11.70 -0.18 13.69
C ARG A 342 10.87 -1.44 13.95
N LEU A 343 9.57 -1.29 14.18
CA LEU A 343 8.64 -2.40 14.18
C LEU A 343 8.46 -2.92 12.74
N THR A 344 8.42 -4.23 12.58
CA THR A 344 7.96 -4.85 11.33
C THR A 344 6.48 -4.54 11.11
N GLY A 345 6.00 -4.63 9.86
CA GLY A 345 4.59 -4.42 9.59
C GLY A 345 3.68 -5.48 10.24
N ASN A 346 4.20 -6.69 10.47
CA ASN A 346 3.50 -7.73 11.20
C ASN A 346 3.40 -7.42 12.70
N GLU A 347 4.47 -6.94 13.34
CA GLU A 347 4.42 -6.51 14.75
C GLU A 347 3.44 -5.36 14.93
N LEU A 348 3.53 -4.32 14.10
CA LEU A 348 2.62 -3.18 14.22
C LEU A 348 1.17 -3.56 13.84
N GLY A 349 0.99 -4.38 12.81
CA GLY A 349 -0.33 -4.90 12.40
C GLY A 349 -1.00 -5.71 13.51
N LEU A 350 -0.25 -6.55 14.23
CA LEU A 350 -0.72 -7.28 15.40
C LEU A 350 -1.22 -6.31 16.49
N LEU A 351 -0.42 -5.30 16.84
CA LEU A 351 -0.77 -4.37 17.92
C LEU A 351 -1.99 -3.51 17.57
N LEU A 352 -2.05 -2.98 16.36
CA LEU A 352 -3.17 -2.16 15.90
C LEU A 352 -4.45 -3.00 15.74
N GLY A 353 -4.33 -4.23 15.25
CA GLY A 353 -5.46 -5.15 15.15
C GLY A 353 -5.99 -5.61 16.50
N TRP A 354 -5.10 -5.83 17.47
CA TRP A 354 -5.48 -6.09 18.85
C TRP A 354 -6.23 -4.90 19.46
N ARG A 355 -5.71 -3.69 19.28
CA ARG A 355 -6.39 -2.47 19.73
C ARG A 355 -7.78 -2.31 19.09
N ALA A 356 -7.92 -2.61 17.80
CA ALA A 356 -9.22 -2.59 17.12
C ALA A 356 -10.19 -3.63 17.70
N ALA A 357 -9.71 -4.81 18.07
CA ALA A 357 -10.52 -5.84 18.73
C ALA A 357 -10.99 -5.40 20.13
N GLU A 358 -10.12 -4.75 20.92
CA GLU A 358 -10.48 -4.18 22.22
C GLU A 358 -11.59 -3.14 22.09
N ARG A 359 -11.50 -2.26 21.09
CA ARG A 359 -12.54 -1.27 20.78
C ARG A 359 -13.85 -1.89 20.38
N ALA A 360 -13.84 -2.88 19.47
CA ALA A 360 -15.05 -3.57 19.04
C ALA A 360 -15.79 -4.20 20.23
N VAL A 361 -15.05 -4.78 21.19
CA VAL A 361 -15.66 -5.32 22.42
C VAL A 361 -16.19 -4.22 23.33
N ALA A 362 -15.43 -3.15 23.56
CA ALA A 362 -15.87 -2.03 24.40
C ALA A 362 -17.14 -1.38 23.83
N GLU A 363 -17.22 -1.17 22.53
CA GLU A 363 -18.41 -0.64 21.86
C GLU A 363 -19.62 -1.57 21.97
N ALA A 364 -19.41 -2.88 21.79
CA ALA A 364 -20.47 -3.87 21.92
C ALA A 364 -21.02 -3.91 23.35
N GLN A 365 -20.15 -3.81 24.36
CA GLN A 365 -20.53 -3.71 25.77
C GLN A 365 -21.31 -2.43 26.06
N GLN A 366 -20.86 -1.28 25.57
CA GLN A 366 -21.56 0.00 25.73
C GLN A 366 -22.95 -0.01 25.09
N ARG A 367 -23.10 -0.70 23.95
CA ARG A 367 -24.37 -0.85 23.22
C ARG A 367 -25.24 -2.01 23.72
N GLU A 368 -24.77 -2.79 24.69
CA GLU A 368 -25.42 -4.02 25.19
C GLU A 368 -25.76 -5.02 24.08
N VAL A 369 -24.87 -5.18 23.10
CA VAL A 369 -25.01 -6.11 21.96
C VAL A 369 -23.88 -7.14 21.93
N ALA A 370 -24.07 -8.21 21.16
CA ALA A 370 -23.01 -9.16 20.89
C ALA A 370 -21.87 -8.50 20.09
N VAL A 371 -20.63 -8.89 20.40
CA VAL A 371 -19.45 -8.51 19.63
C VAL A 371 -19.63 -9.04 18.20
N ARG A 372 -19.38 -8.17 17.22
CA ARG A 372 -19.43 -8.48 15.79
C ARG A 372 -18.34 -7.71 15.06
N GLY A 373 -17.88 -8.29 13.97
CA GLY A 373 -16.86 -7.70 13.11
C GLY A 373 -15.77 -8.68 12.73
N ALA A 374 -14.97 -8.30 11.74
CA ALA A 374 -13.90 -9.11 11.21
C ALA A 374 -12.53 -8.40 11.27
N LEU A 375 -11.50 -9.14 11.66
CA LEU A 375 -10.11 -8.77 11.47
C LEU A 375 -9.57 -9.42 10.20
N ALA A 376 -8.85 -8.66 9.38
CA ALA A 376 -8.32 -9.17 8.13
C ALA A 376 -6.83 -8.87 7.94
N CYS A 377 -6.14 -9.80 7.29
CA CYS A 377 -4.81 -9.54 6.76
C CYS A 377 -4.63 -10.24 5.42
N THR A 378 -3.55 -9.92 4.72
CA THR A 378 -3.25 -10.65 3.48
C THR A 378 -2.57 -11.98 3.77
N ILE A 379 -2.68 -12.92 2.83
CA ILE A 379 -2.14 -14.29 2.91
C ILE A 379 -0.63 -14.34 3.21
N VAL A 380 0.11 -13.28 2.90
CA VAL A 380 1.56 -13.16 3.12
C VAL A 380 1.92 -12.40 4.40
N SER A 381 0.91 -11.89 5.11
CA SER A 381 1.06 -11.25 6.41
C SER A 381 0.97 -12.29 7.53
N SER A 382 1.51 -11.95 8.70
CA SER A 382 1.58 -12.86 9.85
C SER A 382 0.18 -13.36 10.26
N PRO A 383 0.04 -14.66 10.58
CA PRO A 383 -1.24 -15.22 11.00
C PRO A 383 -1.61 -14.82 12.44
N ALA A 384 -0.80 -14.03 13.15
CA ALA A 384 -1.03 -13.61 14.54
C ALA A 384 -2.42 -12.97 14.75
N LEU A 385 -2.92 -12.22 13.77
CA LEU A 385 -4.23 -11.57 13.85
C LEU A 385 -5.39 -12.57 13.95
N ARG A 386 -5.21 -13.81 13.48
CA ARG A 386 -6.18 -14.90 13.69
C ARG A 386 -6.34 -15.24 15.16
N ALA A 387 -5.24 -15.28 15.91
CA ALA A 387 -5.27 -15.56 17.36
C ALA A 387 -5.95 -14.43 18.13
N VAL A 388 -5.73 -13.17 17.71
CA VAL A 388 -6.46 -12.00 18.24
C VAL A 388 -7.97 -12.13 18.00
N ALA A 389 -8.39 -12.40 16.75
CA ALA A 389 -9.81 -12.52 16.42
C ALA A 389 -10.50 -13.60 17.28
N ALA A 390 -9.88 -14.78 17.39
CA ALA A 390 -10.39 -15.88 18.20
C ALA A 390 -10.52 -15.50 19.69
N ALA A 391 -9.52 -14.80 20.24
CA ALA A 391 -9.53 -14.38 21.65
C ALA A 391 -10.60 -13.34 22.00
N TYR A 392 -11.10 -12.60 20.99
CA TYR A 392 -12.09 -11.54 21.15
C TYR A 392 -13.47 -11.90 20.58
N GLY A 393 -13.65 -13.13 20.06
CA GLY A 393 -14.91 -13.58 19.46
C GLY A 393 -15.27 -12.83 18.17
N LEU A 394 -14.26 -12.40 17.42
CA LEU A 394 -14.40 -11.75 16.11
C LEU A 394 -14.14 -12.75 14.98
N ASP A 395 -14.66 -12.45 13.80
CA ASP A 395 -14.34 -13.19 12.58
C ASP A 395 -12.91 -12.87 12.11
N TYR A 396 -12.32 -13.80 11.38
CA TYR A 396 -11.00 -13.62 10.76
C TYR A 396 -11.06 -13.94 9.27
N ALA A 397 -10.54 -13.03 8.46
CA ALA A 397 -10.40 -13.21 7.02
C ALA A 397 -8.93 -13.13 6.58
N GLU A 398 -8.51 -14.09 5.76
CA GLU A 398 -7.23 -14.06 5.07
C GLU A 398 -7.50 -13.77 3.59
N THR A 399 -6.90 -12.72 3.05
CA THR A 399 -7.20 -12.23 1.68
C THR A 399 -5.97 -12.25 0.78
N LEU A 400 -6.13 -12.21 -0.54
CA LEU A 400 -4.98 -12.03 -1.44
C LEU A 400 -4.27 -10.69 -1.17
N SER A 401 -2.99 -10.58 -1.54
CA SER A 401 -2.29 -9.29 -1.46
C SER A 401 -3.02 -8.20 -2.26
N GLY A 402 -3.19 -7.04 -1.64
CA GLY A 402 -3.83 -5.83 -2.14
C GLY A 402 -5.03 -5.41 -1.28
N PHE A 403 -5.06 -4.15 -0.85
CA PHE A 403 -6.17 -3.59 -0.05
C PHE A 403 -7.54 -3.63 -0.74
N LYS A 404 -7.57 -3.79 -2.07
CA LYS A 404 -8.81 -4.10 -2.79
C LYS A 404 -9.53 -5.34 -2.24
N TRP A 405 -8.80 -6.34 -1.72
CA TRP A 405 -9.42 -7.52 -1.12
C TRP A 405 -9.74 -7.28 0.35
N VAL A 406 -8.79 -6.70 1.08
CA VAL A 406 -8.93 -6.41 2.52
C VAL A 406 -10.16 -5.53 2.79
N SER A 407 -10.35 -4.44 2.04
CA SER A 407 -11.43 -3.47 2.27
C SER A 407 -12.84 -4.03 2.02
N ARG A 408 -12.94 -5.17 1.32
CA ARG A 408 -14.20 -5.84 0.95
C ARG A 408 -14.61 -6.93 1.92
N VAL A 409 -13.79 -7.24 2.92
CA VAL A 409 -14.15 -8.19 3.98
C VAL A 409 -15.43 -7.68 4.69
N PRO A 410 -16.48 -8.52 4.79
CA PRO A 410 -17.71 -8.14 5.48
C PRO A 410 -17.46 -7.76 6.94
N GLU A 411 -18.14 -6.71 7.42
CA GLU A 411 -18.02 -6.21 8.80
C GLU A 411 -16.57 -5.97 9.27
N LEU A 412 -15.66 -5.63 8.34
CA LEU A 412 -14.26 -5.34 8.66
C LEU A 412 -14.16 -4.25 9.74
N VAL A 413 -13.40 -4.54 10.80
CA VAL A 413 -13.04 -3.56 11.84
C VAL A 413 -11.58 -3.14 11.73
N PHE A 414 -10.70 -4.01 11.21
CA PHE A 414 -9.30 -3.70 10.96
C PHE A 414 -8.71 -4.62 9.90
N GLY A 415 -7.92 -4.03 9.00
CA GLY A 415 -7.22 -4.74 7.93
C GLY A 415 -5.74 -4.34 7.84
N PHE A 416 -4.82 -5.27 7.56
CA PHE A 416 -3.42 -4.90 7.31
C PHE A 416 -2.67 -5.76 6.29
N GLU A 417 -1.56 -5.22 5.81
CA GLU A 417 -0.51 -5.88 5.03
C GLU A 417 0.84 -5.73 5.74
N GLU A 418 1.67 -6.77 5.68
CA GLU A 418 3.02 -6.77 6.26
C GLU A 418 3.92 -5.68 5.67
N ALA A 419 3.62 -5.24 4.44
CA ALA A 419 4.29 -4.15 3.74
C ALA A 419 3.81 -2.76 4.21
N LEU A 420 3.65 -2.60 5.53
CA LEU A 420 3.33 -1.36 6.25
C LEU A 420 1.99 -0.69 5.90
N GLY A 421 1.02 -1.46 5.39
CA GLY A 421 -0.32 -0.95 5.06
C GLY A 421 -1.33 -1.29 6.16
N TYR A 422 -2.11 -0.30 6.63
CA TYR A 422 -3.11 -0.50 7.68
C TYR A 422 -4.40 0.25 7.35
N LEU A 423 -5.54 -0.41 7.53
CA LEU A 423 -6.88 0.18 7.49
C LEU A 423 -7.51 0.04 8.88
N ILE A 424 -7.49 1.16 9.60
CA ILE A 424 -7.86 1.24 11.03
C ILE A 424 -9.33 1.61 11.20
N HIS A 425 -9.83 2.50 10.36
CA HIS A 425 -11.20 3.02 10.42
C HIS A 425 -11.93 2.80 9.08
N PRO A 426 -12.37 1.57 8.77
CA PRO A 426 -13.05 1.21 7.51
C PRO A 426 -14.37 1.95 7.23
N ALA A 427 -14.93 2.60 8.25
CA ALA A 427 -16.07 3.50 8.08
C ALA A 427 -15.68 4.83 7.39
N VAL A 428 -14.46 5.32 7.66
CA VAL A 428 -13.93 6.61 7.17
C VAL A 428 -13.25 6.41 5.81
N VAL A 429 -12.30 5.46 5.71
CA VAL A 429 -11.51 5.19 4.49
C VAL A 429 -11.63 3.71 4.09
N ARG A 430 -11.57 3.39 2.80
CA ARG A 430 -11.59 2.01 2.26
C ARG A 430 -10.31 1.64 1.51
N ASP A 431 -9.19 2.17 1.98
CA ASP A 431 -7.81 1.88 1.56
C ASP A 431 -6.88 2.02 2.78
N LYS A 432 -5.59 1.80 2.60
CA LYS A 432 -4.60 2.08 3.63
C LYS A 432 -4.62 3.57 4.00
N ASP A 433 -4.44 3.83 5.28
CA ASP A 433 -4.38 5.17 5.82
C ASP A 433 -3.29 5.23 6.91
N GLY A 434 -2.09 5.66 6.51
CA GLY A 434 -0.96 5.84 7.42
C GLY A 434 -1.22 6.93 8.46
N ILE A 435 -2.06 7.93 8.13
CA ILE A 435 -2.36 9.05 9.02
C ILE A 435 -3.24 8.61 10.18
N SER A 436 -4.34 7.89 9.91
CA SER A 436 -5.15 7.34 11.00
C SER A 436 -4.39 6.28 11.80
N ALA A 437 -3.61 5.42 11.13
CA ALA A 437 -2.77 4.43 11.80
C ALA A 437 -1.71 5.05 12.73
N SER A 438 -1.09 6.17 12.32
CA SER A 438 -0.11 6.85 13.17
C SER A 438 -0.77 7.54 14.35
N ALA A 439 -1.95 8.13 14.17
CA ALA A 439 -2.71 8.71 15.28
C ALA A 439 -3.03 7.65 16.33
N ASP A 440 -3.50 6.47 15.90
CA ASP A 440 -3.81 5.36 16.79
C ASP A 440 -2.58 4.78 17.48
N ALA A 441 -1.47 4.66 16.75
CA ALA A 441 -0.22 4.19 17.32
C ALA A 441 0.37 5.16 18.35
N ILE A 442 0.33 6.47 18.09
CA ILE A 442 0.76 7.51 19.04
C ILE A 442 -0.11 7.43 20.30
N ALA A 443 -1.42 7.28 20.14
CA ALA A 443 -2.33 7.12 21.28
C ALA A 443 -1.97 5.89 22.12
N MET A 444 -1.77 4.73 21.49
CA MET A 444 -1.36 3.51 22.17
C MET A 444 -0.02 3.67 22.91
N VAL A 445 0.99 4.27 22.28
CA VAL A 445 2.30 4.49 22.93
C VAL A 445 2.17 5.46 24.11
N ARG A 446 1.32 6.48 24.00
CA ARG A 446 1.04 7.42 25.09
C ARG A 446 0.36 6.72 26.29
N GLU A 447 -0.60 5.85 26.03
CA GLU A 447 -1.28 5.04 27.05
C GLU A 447 -0.28 4.13 27.77
N LEU A 448 0.57 3.42 27.02
CA LEU A 448 1.63 2.57 27.59
C LEU A 448 2.60 3.39 28.44
N ALA A 449 3.04 4.55 27.96
CA ALA A 449 3.96 5.41 28.69
C ALA A 449 3.34 5.93 30.01
N ALA A 450 2.03 6.21 30.04
CA ALA A 450 1.33 6.58 31.28
C ALA A 450 1.34 5.46 32.33
N GLU A 451 1.43 4.20 31.90
CA GLU A 451 1.56 3.01 32.75
C GLU A 451 3.03 2.66 33.07
N GLY A 452 4.00 3.46 32.60
CA GLY A 452 5.43 3.15 32.74
C GLY A 452 5.88 1.99 31.85
N ARG A 453 5.14 1.69 30.78
CA ARG A 453 5.38 0.60 29.83
C ARG A 453 5.79 1.14 28.46
N THR A 454 6.38 0.28 27.66
CA THR A 454 6.83 0.55 26.30
C THR A 454 6.05 -0.28 25.29
N ILE A 455 6.22 0.04 24.00
CA ILE A 455 5.67 -0.77 22.91
C ILE A 455 6.22 -2.21 22.91
N TRP A 456 7.42 -2.41 23.45
CA TRP A 456 8.04 -3.74 23.57
C TRP A 456 7.34 -4.58 24.65
N ASP A 457 6.97 -3.97 25.77
CA ASP A 457 6.18 -4.63 26.81
C ASP A 457 4.80 -5.04 26.29
N ARG A 458 4.23 -4.27 25.35
CA ARG A 458 2.97 -4.63 24.69
C ARG A 458 3.14 -5.79 23.70
N LEU A 459 4.29 -5.91 23.02
CA LEU A 459 4.60 -7.10 22.20
C LEU A 459 4.82 -8.34 23.07
N ASP A 460 5.48 -8.20 24.22
CA ASP A 460 5.63 -9.30 25.19
C ASP A 460 4.26 -9.74 25.73
N GLU A 461 3.37 -8.80 26.05
CA GLU A 461 1.99 -9.10 26.44
C GLU A 461 1.21 -9.81 25.32
N ALA A 462 1.35 -9.35 24.07
CA ALA A 462 0.75 -10.01 22.91
C ALA A 462 1.28 -11.45 22.76
N SER A 463 2.58 -11.64 22.94
CA SER A 463 3.25 -12.94 22.91
C SER A 463 2.72 -13.88 23.99
N GLU A 464 2.44 -13.38 25.19
CA GLU A 464 1.87 -14.17 26.29
C GLU A 464 0.42 -14.57 26.03
N ARG A 465 -0.36 -13.64 25.47
CA ARG A 465 -1.80 -13.82 25.27
C ARG A 465 -2.16 -14.63 24.02
N PHE A 466 -1.44 -14.43 22.93
CA PHE A 466 -1.76 -15.00 21.61
C PHE A 466 -0.73 -16.02 21.12
N GLY A 467 0.39 -16.15 21.84
CA GLY A 467 1.58 -16.84 21.37
C GLY A 467 2.49 -15.91 20.55
N HIS A 468 3.75 -16.29 20.42
CA HIS A 468 4.74 -15.50 19.70
C HIS A 468 4.78 -15.92 18.24
N PHE A 469 4.65 -14.95 17.34
CA PHE A 469 4.79 -15.17 15.90
C PHE A 469 6.01 -14.42 15.39
N ALA A 470 6.95 -15.14 14.79
CA ALA A 470 8.10 -14.54 14.12
C ALA A 470 7.96 -14.74 12.61
N SER A 471 8.07 -13.66 11.85
CA SER A 471 7.93 -13.66 10.39
C SER A 471 9.18 -13.13 9.70
N GLY A 472 9.53 -13.73 8.57
CA GLY A 472 10.67 -13.36 7.74
C GLY A 472 10.37 -13.43 6.25
N GLN A 473 11.24 -12.85 5.43
CA GLN A 473 11.13 -12.89 3.98
C GLN A 473 12.47 -13.23 3.32
N VAL A 474 12.45 -14.22 2.42
CA VAL A 474 13.55 -14.53 1.52
C VAL A 474 13.18 -14.07 0.12
N THR A 475 14.07 -13.30 -0.52
CA THR A 475 13.89 -12.89 -1.92
C THR A 475 15.00 -13.50 -2.77
N LEU A 476 14.60 -14.28 -3.78
CA LEU A 476 15.51 -14.84 -4.76
C LEU A 476 15.41 -14.04 -6.05
N ARG A 477 16.49 -13.34 -6.42
CA ARG A 477 16.57 -12.63 -7.70
C ARG A 477 16.96 -13.59 -8.81
N LEU A 478 16.32 -13.46 -9.96
CA LEU A 478 16.47 -14.34 -11.12
C LEU A 478 16.79 -13.51 -12.37
N PRO A 479 17.35 -14.11 -13.43
CA PRO A 479 17.75 -13.37 -14.64
C PRO A 479 16.58 -12.81 -15.45
N SER A 480 15.37 -13.39 -15.32
CA SER A 480 14.20 -12.97 -16.09
C SER A 480 12.87 -13.36 -15.42
N MET A 481 11.77 -12.74 -15.86
CA MET A 481 10.41 -13.10 -15.43
C MET A 481 10.10 -14.57 -15.76
N ALA A 482 10.51 -15.01 -16.95
CA ALA A 482 10.32 -16.40 -17.38
C ALA A 482 11.06 -17.39 -16.47
N ALA A 483 12.27 -17.04 -16.01
CA ALA A 483 13.02 -17.87 -15.05
C ALA A 483 12.29 -17.96 -13.69
N ALA A 484 11.69 -16.86 -13.22
CA ALA A 484 10.86 -16.86 -12.01
C ALA A 484 9.63 -17.76 -12.14
N SER A 485 8.89 -17.64 -13.25
CA SER A 485 7.74 -18.50 -13.52
C SER A 485 8.12 -19.97 -13.67
N ALA A 486 9.23 -20.27 -14.34
CA ALA A 486 9.73 -21.64 -14.52
C ALA A 486 10.12 -22.29 -13.19
N LEU A 487 10.80 -21.54 -12.32
CA LEU A 487 11.17 -22.01 -10.99
C LEU A 487 9.94 -22.25 -10.11
N ALA A 488 8.97 -21.33 -10.10
CA ALA A 488 7.70 -21.53 -9.38
C ALA A 488 6.93 -22.76 -9.89
N ALA A 489 6.85 -22.95 -11.21
CA ALA A 489 6.25 -24.12 -11.82
C ALA A 489 6.98 -25.43 -11.47
N ARG A 490 8.29 -25.37 -11.24
CA ARG A 490 9.07 -26.51 -10.79
C ARG A 490 8.73 -26.90 -9.35
N VAL A 491 8.74 -25.92 -8.43
CA VAL A 491 8.32 -26.14 -7.02
C VAL A 491 6.90 -26.72 -6.95
N ARG A 492 6.01 -26.27 -7.85
CA ARG A 492 4.65 -26.78 -7.95
C ARG A 492 4.57 -28.25 -8.39
N ARG A 493 5.46 -28.70 -9.29
CA ARG A 493 5.51 -30.09 -9.76
C ARG A 493 6.18 -31.03 -8.76
N ASP A 494 7.20 -30.54 -8.06
CA ASP A 494 7.99 -31.29 -7.09
C ASP A 494 8.06 -30.52 -5.76
N PRO A 495 6.95 -30.53 -4.99
CA PRO A 495 6.87 -29.77 -3.75
C PRO A 495 7.82 -30.35 -2.69
N PRO A 496 8.40 -29.49 -1.81
CA PRO A 496 9.23 -29.97 -0.72
C PRO A 496 8.41 -30.86 0.23
N VAL A 497 9.03 -31.90 0.77
CA VAL A 497 8.44 -32.78 1.80
C VAL A 497 8.87 -32.38 3.21
N GLU A 498 9.92 -31.56 3.32
CA GLU A 498 10.50 -31.08 4.58
C GLU A 498 11.14 -29.71 4.34
N LEU A 499 10.99 -28.79 5.30
CA LEU A 499 11.66 -27.48 5.34
C LEU A 499 11.99 -27.16 6.81
N GLY A 500 13.19 -26.66 7.08
CA GLY A 500 13.60 -26.28 8.43
C GLY A 500 13.63 -27.45 9.42
N GLY A 501 13.81 -28.69 8.95
CA GLY A 501 13.74 -29.90 9.79
C GLY A 501 12.30 -30.35 10.12
N ALA A 502 11.28 -29.62 9.67
CA ALA A 502 9.87 -29.94 9.87
C ALA A 502 9.25 -30.51 8.60
N ARG A 503 8.52 -31.62 8.75
CA ARG A 503 7.76 -32.23 7.65
C ARG A 503 6.68 -31.27 7.15
N VAL A 504 6.52 -31.19 5.83
CA VAL A 504 5.37 -30.52 5.20
C VAL A 504 4.11 -31.34 5.46
N ALA A 505 3.18 -30.76 6.24
CA ALA A 505 1.92 -31.39 6.62
C ALA A 505 0.79 -31.07 5.65
N ASP A 506 0.81 -29.87 5.06
CA ASP A 506 -0.19 -29.37 4.10
C ASP A 506 0.54 -28.60 2.99
N ALA A 507 0.22 -28.91 1.73
CA ALA A 507 0.75 -28.23 0.55
C ALA A 507 -0.41 -27.84 -0.36
N ARG A 508 -0.56 -26.55 -0.65
CA ARG A 508 -1.65 -26.01 -1.46
C ARG A 508 -1.11 -25.12 -2.56
N ASP A 509 -1.59 -25.35 -3.76
CA ASP A 509 -1.41 -24.45 -4.89
C ASP A 509 -2.66 -23.59 -5.06
N LEU A 510 -2.54 -22.29 -4.77
CA LEU A 510 -3.68 -21.38 -4.83
C LEU A 510 -4.07 -20.99 -6.27
N LEU A 511 -3.34 -21.46 -7.30
CA LEU A 511 -3.79 -21.38 -8.70
C LEU A 511 -4.86 -22.40 -9.04
N VAL A 512 -4.97 -23.50 -8.29
CA VAL A 512 -5.95 -24.54 -8.58
C VAL A 512 -7.35 -23.98 -8.35
N PRO A 513 -8.27 -24.05 -9.35
CA PRO A 513 -9.63 -23.55 -9.17
C PRO A 513 -10.30 -24.15 -7.93
N GLY A 514 -10.85 -23.28 -7.07
CA GLY A 514 -11.48 -23.67 -5.81
C GLY A 514 -10.53 -23.82 -4.61
N ALA A 515 -9.21 -23.74 -4.79
CA ALA A 515 -8.24 -23.75 -3.68
C ALA A 515 -8.18 -22.40 -2.93
N ALA A 516 -8.58 -21.32 -3.60
CA ALA A 516 -8.83 -20.01 -3.05
C ALA A 516 -10.06 -19.41 -3.73
N GLU A 517 -10.69 -18.41 -3.11
CA GLU A 517 -11.84 -17.69 -3.68
C GLU A 517 -11.47 -17.05 -5.03
N VAL A 518 -10.25 -16.52 -5.12
CA VAL A 518 -9.65 -16.01 -6.35
C VAL A 518 -8.34 -16.73 -6.59
N PRO A 519 -8.12 -17.36 -7.77
CA PRO A 519 -6.86 -18.01 -8.09
C PRO A 519 -5.67 -17.06 -7.97
N ALA A 520 -4.60 -17.51 -7.32
CA ALA A 520 -3.40 -16.72 -7.10
C ALA A 520 -2.14 -17.55 -7.30
N ASP A 521 -1.12 -16.98 -7.95
CA ASP A 521 0.18 -17.65 -8.14
C ASP A 521 0.98 -17.67 -6.83
N VAL A 522 0.53 -18.53 -5.92
CA VAL A 522 1.05 -18.69 -4.57
C VAL A 522 1.00 -20.17 -4.21
N LEU A 523 2.13 -20.70 -3.76
CA LEU A 523 2.25 -22.01 -3.16
C LEU A 523 2.32 -21.84 -1.64
N ARG A 524 1.44 -22.51 -0.92
CA ARG A 524 1.35 -22.49 0.54
C ARG A 524 1.78 -23.84 1.11
N TYR A 525 2.66 -23.80 2.10
CA TYR A 525 3.10 -24.96 2.85
C TYR A 525 2.86 -24.73 4.33
N GLY A 526 2.07 -25.61 4.95
CA GLY A 526 1.96 -25.73 6.40
C GLY A 526 2.87 -26.84 6.89
N LEU A 527 3.72 -26.55 7.88
CA LEU A 527 4.67 -27.48 8.46
C LEU A 527 4.09 -28.11 9.74
N ALA A 528 4.57 -29.31 10.07
CA ALA A 528 4.04 -30.10 11.19
C ALA A 528 4.26 -29.46 12.58
N ASP A 529 5.21 -28.54 12.69
CA ASP A 529 5.52 -27.74 13.89
C ASP A 529 4.67 -26.47 14.01
N GLY A 530 3.74 -26.23 13.07
CA GLY A 530 2.90 -25.03 13.02
C GLY A 530 3.48 -23.88 12.20
N SER A 531 4.72 -24.00 11.71
CA SER A 531 5.35 -23.02 10.83
C SER A 531 4.67 -23.00 9.45
N ARG A 532 4.83 -21.90 8.72
CA ARG A 532 4.24 -21.69 7.39
C ARG A 532 5.27 -21.11 6.42
N VAL A 533 5.22 -21.58 5.17
CA VAL A 533 6.01 -21.05 4.06
C VAL A 533 5.09 -20.71 2.89
N MET A 534 5.18 -19.49 2.37
CA MET A 534 4.45 -19.04 1.17
C MET A 534 5.44 -18.66 0.07
N ILE A 535 5.33 -19.24 -1.11
CA ILE A 535 6.19 -18.96 -2.26
C ILE A 535 5.36 -18.31 -3.36
N ARG A 536 5.79 -17.15 -3.87
CA ARG A 536 5.15 -16.48 -5.01
C ARG A 536 6.15 -15.84 -5.96
N PRO A 537 5.97 -15.95 -7.29
CA PRO A 537 6.70 -15.11 -8.23
C PRO A 537 6.23 -13.65 -8.11
N SER A 538 7.16 -12.71 -8.28
CA SER A 538 6.82 -11.31 -8.47
C SER A 538 6.25 -11.12 -9.87
N GLY A 539 5.18 -10.31 -9.97
CA GLY A 539 4.56 -9.97 -11.27
C GLY A 539 5.25 -8.82 -12.01
N THR A 540 6.15 -8.10 -11.35
CA THR A 540 6.77 -6.86 -11.87
C THR A 540 8.28 -6.94 -11.98
N GLU A 541 8.92 -7.87 -11.26
CA GLU A 541 10.38 -8.02 -11.22
C GLU A 541 10.75 -9.49 -11.32
N PRO A 542 11.92 -9.83 -11.90
CA PRO A 542 12.36 -11.20 -12.06
C PRO A 542 12.85 -11.77 -10.72
N LYS A 543 11.92 -12.03 -9.79
CA LYS A 543 12.24 -12.53 -8.45
C LYS A 543 11.14 -13.45 -7.90
N LEU A 544 11.54 -14.40 -7.07
CA LEU A 544 10.66 -15.20 -6.23
C LEU A 544 10.68 -14.62 -4.81
N LYS A 545 9.51 -14.37 -4.23
CA LYS A 545 9.38 -13.98 -2.83
C LYS A 545 8.90 -15.16 -2.02
N VAL A 546 9.55 -15.41 -0.91
CA VAL A 546 9.18 -16.44 0.06
C VAL A 546 8.93 -15.79 1.41
N TYR A 547 7.75 -16.02 1.98
CA TYR A 547 7.34 -15.51 3.28
C TYR A 547 7.29 -16.67 4.25
N LEU A 548 7.82 -16.44 5.44
CA LEU A 548 8.04 -17.46 6.46
C LEU A 548 7.37 -16.99 7.74
N ASP A 549 6.63 -17.87 8.39
CA ASP A 549 6.08 -17.63 9.71
C ASP A 549 6.41 -18.83 10.60
N THR A 550 6.81 -18.55 11.84
CA THR A 550 7.06 -19.54 12.89
C THR A 550 6.33 -19.10 14.15
N PHE A 551 6.08 -20.06 15.04
CA PHE A 551 5.22 -19.85 16.19
C PHE A 551 5.76 -20.55 17.44
N SER A 552 5.54 -19.93 18.60
CA SER A 552 5.73 -20.59 19.90
C SER A 552 4.78 -20.03 20.95
N ASP A 553 4.11 -20.93 21.68
CA ASP A 553 3.30 -20.64 22.87
C ASP A 553 3.90 -21.26 24.16
N VAL A 554 5.10 -21.83 24.06
CA VAL A 554 5.75 -22.54 25.17
C VAL A 554 6.61 -21.57 25.98
N GLY A 555 6.37 -21.53 27.28
CA GLY A 555 7.14 -20.70 28.22
C GLY A 555 6.61 -19.28 28.36
N ALA A 556 7.42 -18.41 28.98
CA ALA A 556 7.15 -16.97 29.11
C ALA A 556 7.51 -16.20 27.82
N ALA A 557 7.13 -14.93 27.69
CA ALA A 557 7.37 -14.12 26.49
C ALA A 557 8.82 -14.22 25.93
N PRO A 558 9.89 -14.07 26.75
CA PRO A 558 11.26 -14.18 26.23
C PRO A 558 11.61 -15.57 25.67
N GLU A 559 11.07 -16.62 26.27
CA GLU A 559 11.30 -18.02 25.84
C GLU A 559 10.55 -18.30 24.53
N ARG A 560 9.29 -17.85 24.43
CA ARG A 560 8.48 -17.95 23.20
C ARG A 560 9.15 -17.20 22.04
N ARG A 561 9.60 -15.97 22.30
CA ARG A 561 10.34 -15.15 21.33
C ARG A 561 11.60 -15.87 20.86
N ALA A 562 12.45 -16.31 21.77
CA ALA A 562 13.69 -16.99 21.42
C ALA A 562 13.45 -18.27 20.61
N ALA A 563 12.41 -19.04 20.96
CA ALA A 563 12.05 -20.26 20.23
C ALA A 563 11.55 -19.95 18.82
N ALA A 564 10.61 -19.02 18.66
CA ALA A 564 10.04 -18.65 17.37
C ALA A 564 11.11 -18.00 16.46
N GLU A 565 11.87 -17.01 16.96
CA GLU A 565 12.94 -16.36 16.19
C GLU A 565 14.07 -17.35 15.83
N GLY A 566 14.40 -18.29 16.72
CA GLY A 566 15.36 -19.36 16.45
C GLY A 566 14.89 -20.26 15.31
N ALA A 567 13.64 -20.74 15.37
CA ALA A 567 13.01 -21.54 14.33
C ALA A 567 12.94 -20.79 12.99
N LEU A 568 12.65 -19.47 13.02
CA LEU A 568 12.67 -18.64 11.83
C LEU A 568 14.06 -18.61 11.18
N GLY A 569 15.11 -18.44 11.98
CA GLY A 569 16.48 -18.47 11.49
C GLY A 569 16.87 -19.80 10.84
N ASP A 570 16.44 -20.92 11.41
CA ASP A 570 16.65 -22.26 10.83
C ASP A 570 15.87 -22.45 9.53
N LEU A 571 14.59 -22.05 9.52
CA LEU A 571 13.72 -22.14 8.36
C LEU A 571 14.24 -21.25 7.21
N GLU A 572 14.70 -20.04 7.49
CA GLU A 572 15.31 -19.14 6.50
C GLU A 572 16.53 -19.77 5.84
N ARG A 573 17.45 -20.35 6.64
CA ARG A 573 18.63 -21.05 6.10
C ARG A 573 18.23 -22.24 5.24
N SER A 574 17.27 -23.05 5.71
CA SER A 574 16.78 -24.21 4.97
C SER A 574 16.13 -23.81 3.64
N VAL A 575 15.30 -22.77 3.64
CA VAL A 575 14.62 -22.28 2.43
C VAL A 575 15.62 -21.70 1.43
N ARG A 576 16.63 -20.95 1.88
CA ARG A 576 17.71 -20.47 1.00
C ARG A 576 18.45 -21.63 0.33
N SER A 577 18.86 -22.62 1.11
CA SER A 577 19.51 -23.82 0.60
C SER A 577 18.64 -24.58 -0.41
N TYR A 578 17.35 -24.75 -0.12
CA TYR A 578 16.38 -25.35 -1.05
C TYR A 578 16.31 -24.57 -2.38
N LEU A 579 16.16 -23.25 -2.32
CA LEU A 579 16.08 -22.41 -3.52
C LEU A 579 17.38 -22.41 -4.33
N GLU A 580 18.55 -22.38 -3.67
CA GLU A 580 19.87 -22.47 -4.30
C GLU A 580 20.06 -23.84 -4.99
N GLY A 581 19.63 -24.93 -4.35
CA GLY A 581 19.65 -26.27 -4.95
C GLY A 581 18.82 -26.35 -6.23
N LEU A 582 17.60 -25.77 -6.21
CA LEU A 582 16.77 -25.70 -7.41
C LEU A 582 17.42 -24.89 -8.55
N GLN A 583 18.17 -23.83 -8.24
CA GLN A 583 18.89 -23.05 -9.24
C GLN A 583 20.07 -23.83 -9.84
N ALA A 584 20.85 -24.53 -9.02
CA ALA A 584 21.99 -25.31 -9.47
C ALA A 584 21.57 -26.47 -10.40
N GLU A 585 20.48 -27.16 -10.06
CA GLU A 585 19.93 -28.21 -10.90
C GLU A 585 19.37 -27.66 -12.24
N ALA A 586 18.81 -26.45 -12.23
CA ALA A 586 18.34 -25.80 -13.46
C ALA A 586 19.49 -25.32 -14.38
N ALA A 587 20.69 -25.11 -13.85
CA ALA A 587 21.88 -24.76 -14.63
C ALA A 587 22.62 -25.99 -15.21
N SER A 588 22.32 -27.19 -14.71
CA SER A 588 22.95 -28.44 -15.12
C SER A 588 22.08 -29.31 -16.03
N ALA A 589 20.79 -29.00 -16.14
CA ALA A 589 19.84 -29.52 -17.13
C ALA A 589 19.77 -28.61 -18.36
#